data_AF-A0A1F1SII0-F1
#
_entry.id   AF-A0A1F1SII0-F1
#
_cell.length_a   1.000
_cell.length_b   1.000
_cell.length_c   1.000
_cell.angle_alpha   90.00
_cell.angle_beta   90.00
_cell.angle_gamma   90.00
#
_symmetry.space_group_name_H-M   'P 1'
#
loop_
_entity.id
_entity.type
_entity.pdbx_description
1 polymer ?
#
loop_
_entity_poly.entity_id
_entity_poly.type
_entity_poly.pdbx_seq_one_letter_code
_entity_poly.pdbx_strand_id
1 'polypeptide(L)' 'MGNTLDFLRGVDRLHAFYTENVRMLAHAYDLTDEEASELLANTGFTNVSVAILRGPRVDIMAAATGVPQDERHDAGPAP' A
#
# COMPACT_ATOMS: atom_id res chain seq x y z
N MET A 1 -22.09 12.22 7.78
CA MET A 1 -21.45 11.51 6.64
C MET A 1 -19.92 11.64 6.57
N GLY A 2 -19.29 12.74 7.03
CA GLY A 2 -17.81 12.90 6.92
C GLY A 2 -17.00 11.80 7.62
N ASN A 3 -17.33 11.50 8.88
CA ASN A 3 -16.61 10.49 9.69
C ASN A 3 -16.63 9.08 9.07
N THR A 4 -17.72 8.69 8.39
CA THR A 4 -17.83 7.39 7.72
C THR A 4 -16.91 7.30 6.50
N LEU A 5 -16.81 8.38 5.72
CA LEU A 5 -15.91 8.41 4.55
C LEU A 5 -14.44 8.40 4.98
N ASP A 6 -14.10 9.11 6.05
CA ASP A 6 -12.74 9.12 6.58
C ASP A 6 -12.35 7.77 7.19
N PHE A 7 -13.29 7.08 7.84
CA PHE A 7 -13.09 5.69 8.27
C PHE A 7 -12.78 4.76 7.08
N LEU A 8 -13.58 4.81 6.01
CA LEU A 8 -13.37 3.98 4.83
C LEU A 8 -12.02 4.26 4.14
N ARG A 9 -11.60 5.54 4.08
CA ARG A 9 -10.26 5.91 3.60
C ARG A 9 -9.15 5.34 4.47
N GLY A 10 -9.33 5.35 5.79
CA GLY A 10 -8.40 4.74 6.73
C GLY A 10 -8.27 3.23 6.51
N VAL A 11 -9.40 2.54 6.31
CA VAL A 11 -9.43 1.10 6.00
C VAL A 11 -8.71 0.80 4.69
N ASP A 12 -8.96 1.58 3.63
CA ASP A 12 -8.30 1.38 2.33
C ASP A 12 -6.77 1.57 2.42
N ARG A 13 -6.31 2.60 3.15
CA ARG A 13 -4.88 2.81 3.40
C ARG A 13 -4.26 1.65 4.20
N LEU A 14 -4.94 1.18 5.25
CA LEU A 14 -4.47 0.05 6.05
C LEU A 14 -4.39 -1.23 5.21
N HIS A 15 -5.40 -1.46 4.36
CA HIS A 15 -5.44 -2.60 3.45
C HIS A 15 -4.26 -2.55 2.48
N ALA A 16 -4.03 -1.40 1.82
CA ALA A 16 -2.91 -1.23 0.90
C ALA A 16 -1.55 -1.46 1.59
N PHE A 17 -1.35 -0.90 2.78
CA PHE A 17 -0.13 -1.09 3.55
C PHE A 17 0.10 -2.57 3.91
N TYR A 18 -0.94 -3.24 4.43
CA TYR A 18 -0.85 -4.65 4.78
C TYR A 18 -0.58 -5.53 3.55
N THR A 19 -1.24 -5.28 2.41
CA THR A 19 -0.97 -6.00 1.15
C THR A 19 0.49 -5.86 0.73
N GLU A 20 1.10 -4.68 0.84
CA GLU A 20 2.52 -4.52 0.49
C GLU A 20 3.44 -5.29 1.43
N ASN A 21 3.15 -5.30 2.74
CA ASN A 21 3.91 -6.11 3.69
C ASN A 21 3.81 -7.61 3.37
N VAL A 22 2.64 -8.08 2.95
CA VAL A 22 2.45 -9.47 2.51
C VAL A 22 3.23 -9.76 1.23
N ARG A 23 3.28 -8.83 0.27
CA ARG A 23 4.11 -8.98 -0.93
C ARG A 23 5.59 -9.07 -0.59
N MET A 24 6.10 -8.15 0.24
CA MET A 24 7.49 -8.19 0.70
C MET A 24 7.80 -9.51 1.42
N LEU A 25 6.86 -10.01 2.23
CA LEU A 25 6.99 -11.29 2.91
C LEU A 25 7.04 -12.45 1.90
N ALA A 26 6.14 -12.49 0.92
CA ALA A 26 6.15 -13.51 -0.13
C ALA A 26 7.52 -13.59 -0.83
N HIS A 27 8.05 -12.44 -1.25
CA HIS A 27 9.37 -12.37 -1.88
C HIS A 27 10.52 -12.78 -0.95
N ALA A 28 10.43 -12.49 0.35
CA ALA A 28 11.43 -12.94 1.32
C ALA A 28 11.47 -14.47 1.50
N TYR A 29 10.41 -15.16 1.09
CA TYR A 29 10.29 -16.62 1.07
C TYR A 29 10.38 -17.19 -0.36
N ASP A 30 10.92 -16.41 -1.31
CA ASP A 30 11.08 -16.80 -2.72
C ASP A 30 9.77 -17.19 -3.43
N LEU A 31 8.63 -16.65 -2.99
CA LEU A 31 7.33 -16.83 -3.64
C LEU A 31 7.07 -15.72 -4.65
N THR A 32 6.49 -16.11 -5.79
CA THR A 32 5.86 -15.17 -6.73
C THR A 32 4.54 -14.62 -6.17
N ASP A 33 4.08 -13.49 -6.71
CA ASP A 33 2.80 -12.89 -6.32
C ASP A 33 1.63 -13.85 -6.62
N GLU A 34 1.73 -14.64 -7.69
CA GLU A 34 0.78 -15.67 -8.07
C GLU A 34 0.73 -16.83 -7.07
N GLU A 35 1.89 -17.40 -6.70
CA GLU A 35 1.96 -18.48 -5.72
C GLU A 35 1.45 -18.03 -4.34
N ALA A 36 1.85 -16.83 -3.92
CA ALA A 36 1.36 -16.23 -2.69
C ALA A 36 -0.16 -16.00 -2.74
N SER A 37 -0.70 -15.51 -3.86
CA SER A 37 -2.14 -15.36 -4.06
C SER A 37 -2.88 -16.69 -3.89
N GLU A 38 -2.42 -17.77 -4.50
CA GLU A 38 -3.05 -19.09 -4.37
C GLU A 38 -3.04 -19.59 -2.92
N LEU A 39 -1.90 -19.47 -2.22
CA LEU A 39 -1.78 -19.85 -0.82
C LEU A 39 -2.72 -19.04 0.08
N LEU A 40 -2.79 -17.73 -0.13
CA LEU A 40 -3.65 -16.81 0.62
C LEU A 40 -5.14 -17.12 0.37
N ALA A 41 -5.52 -17.43 -0.87
CA ALA A 41 -6.89 -17.80 -1.21
C ALA A 41 -7.31 -19.10 -0.51
N ASN A 42 -6.44 -20.11 -0.52
CA ASN A 42 -6.71 -21.42 0.09
C ASN A 42 -6.76 -21.39 1.62
N THR A 43 -6.23 -20.34 2.25
CA THR A 43 -6.18 -20.17 3.71
C THR A 43 -7.20 -19.15 4.24
N GLY A 44 -7.99 -18.52 3.36
CA GLY A 44 -9.07 -17.60 3.73
C GLY A 44 -8.71 -16.12 3.72
N PHE A 45 -7.52 -15.73 3.25
CA PHE A 45 -7.12 -14.32 3.08
C PHE A 45 -7.56 -13.74 1.72
N THR A 46 -8.84 -13.93 1.37
CA THR A 46 -9.38 -13.68 0.02
C THR A 46 -9.23 -12.23 -0.45
N ASN A 47 -9.31 -11.26 0.46
CA ASN A 47 -9.12 -9.85 0.13
C ASN A 47 -7.67 -9.53 -0.26
N VAL A 48 -6.70 -10.18 0.39
CA VAL A 48 -5.28 -10.01 0.12
C VAL A 48 -4.85 -10.78 -1.12
N SER A 49 -5.36 -12.01 -1.31
CA SER A 49 -5.02 -12.85 -2.47
C SER A 49 -5.33 -12.17 -3.80
N VAL A 50 -6.46 -11.46 -3.88
CA VAL A 50 -6.79 -10.69 -5.09
C VAL A 50 -5.98 -9.39 -5.18
N ALA A 51 -5.63 -8.79 -4.05
CA ALA A 51 -4.96 -7.50 -4.01
C ALA A 51 -3.46 -7.59 -4.32
N ILE A 52 -2.79 -8.68 -3.92
CA ILE A 52 -1.36 -8.89 -4.15
C ILE A 52 -1.01 -8.99 -5.64
N LEU A 53 -1.93 -9.47 -6.47
CA LEU A 53 -1.76 -9.53 -7.94
C LEU A 53 -1.81 -8.17 -8.64
N ARG A 54 -2.18 -7.10 -7.92
CA ARG A 54 -2.24 -5.75 -8.49
C ARG A 54 -0.93 -5.04 -8.16
N GLY A 55 -0.38 -4.29 -9.11
CA GLY A 55 0.87 -3.55 -8.89
C GLY A 55 0.88 -2.73 -7.59
N PRO A 56 2.08 -2.49 -7.01
CA PRO A 56 2.23 -1.75 -5.77
C PRO A 56 1.46 -0.44 -5.83
N ARG A 57 0.52 -0.25 -4.89
CA ARG A 57 -0.26 1.00 -4.79
C ARG A 57 0.49 2.08 -4.00
N VAL A 58 1.78 1.86 -3.76
CA VAL A 58 2.54 2.56 -2.72
C VAL A 58 3.42 3.63 -3.36
N ASP A 59 2.84 4.82 -3.47
CA ASP A 59 3.47 6.08 -3.03
C ASP A 59 3.20 6.32 -1.52
N ILE A 60 2.93 5.25 -0.75
CA ILE A 60 2.44 5.33 0.63
C ILE A 60 3.61 5.35 1.65
N MET A 61 4.82 4.90 1.30
CA MET A 61 5.99 5.06 2.19
C MET A 61 6.38 6.53 2.38
N ALA A 62 6.18 7.40 1.38
CA ALA A 62 6.37 8.85 1.54
C ALA A 62 5.39 9.43 2.59
N ALA A 63 4.15 8.94 2.62
CA ALA A 63 3.12 9.40 3.55
C ALA A 63 3.28 8.82 4.97
N ALA A 64 3.87 7.64 5.14
CA ALA A 64 4.06 6.99 6.44
C ALA A 64 5.35 7.41 7.16
N THR A 65 6.36 7.86 6.42
CA THR A 65 7.63 8.37 6.98
C THR A 65 7.59 9.87 7.35
N GLY A 66 6.44 10.52 7.15
CA GLY A 66 6.29 11.95 7.46
C GLY A 66 7.15 12.86 6.61
N VAL A 67 7.59 12.42 5.41
CA VAL A 67 8.26 13.31 4.47
C VAL A 67 7.17 14.19 3.84
N PRO A 68 7.10 15.49 4.18
CA PRO A 68 6.14 16.38 3.53
C PRO A 68 6.47 16.45 2.04
N GLN A 69 5.46 16.26 1.18
CA GLN A 69 5.56 16.47 -0.27
C GLN A 69 5.63 17.97 -0.64
N ASP A 70 6.35 18.76 0.15
CA ASP A 70 6.46 20.21 -0.04
C ASP A 70 7.92 20.63 -0.18
N GLU A 71 8.57 20.05 -1.19
CA GLU A 71 9.59 20.78 -1.95
C GLU A 71 8.99 21.11 -3.32
N ARG A 72 7.91 21.91 -3.30
CA ARG A 72 7.66 22.75 -4.46
C ARG A 72 8.83 23.71 -4.55
N HIS A 73 9.59 23.54 -5.62
CA HIS A 73 10.69 24.36 -6.06
C HIS A 73 10.17 25.77 -6.42
N ASP A 74 9.76 26.55 -5.42
CA ASP A 74 9.57 27.99 -5.55
C ASP A 74 10.89 28.69 -5.28
N ALA A 75 11.84 28.53 -6.22
CA ALA A 75 12.92 29.48 -6.37
C ALA A 75 12.33 30.78 -6.95
N GLY A 76 11.74 31.60 -6.07
CA GLY A 76 11.43 33.00 -6.35
C GLY A 76 12.70 33.79 -6.71
N PRO A 77 12.58 34.91 -7.44
CA PRO A 77 13.71 35.52 -8.14
C PRO A 77 14.69 36.15 -7.14
N ALA A 78 15.99 35.95 -7.39
CA ALA A 78 17.06 36.54 -6.60
C ALA A 78 17.08 38.09 -6.74
N PRO A 79 17.40 38.83 -5.66
CA PRO A 79 17.64 40.27 -5.70
C PRO A 79 18.97 40.66 -6.34
#